data_AF-A0ABD2RE35-F1
#
_entry.id   AF-A0ABD2RE35-F1
#
_cell.length_a   1.000
_cell.length_b   1.000
_cell.length_c   1.000
_cell.angle_alpha   90.00
_cell.angle_beta   90.00
_cell.angle_gamma   90.00
#
_symmetry.space_group_name_H-M   'P 1'
#
loop_
_entity.id
_entity.type
_entity.pdbx_description
1 polymer ?
#
loop_
_entity_poly.entity_id
_entity_poly.type
_entity_poly.pdbx_seq_one_letter_code
_entity_poly.pdbx_strand_id
1 'polypeptide(L)'
;MLGCCRLRPSGNVKWSNLVSLSIGDAGMTEGVMEKILSGCPNLECLELDKVVGIRFLEISSVKLRKLIVMIYDRESGVDDQDYCLEIHAPHIRRLELLGLCYDQIHFQLRNVASLVTAVLSLNVHFFDLEENLEECRYLQELLHHVANVKNLELGPWCIEEN
;
A
#
# COMPACT_ATOMS: atom_id res chain seq x y z
N MET A 1 20.78 10.84 -7.60
CA MET A 1 19.95 10.02 -6.68
C MET A 1 20.62 8.68 -6.43
N LEU A 2 20.63 8.22 -5.17
CA LEU A 2 20.88 6.82 -4.85
C LEU A 2 19.66 6.05 -5.36
N GLY A 3 19.82 5.27 -6.43
CA GLY A 3 18.71 4.51 -7.01
C GLY A 3 18.15 3.49 -6.02
N CYS A 4 16.83 3.26 -6.07
CA CYS A 4 16.19 2.24 -5.24
C CYS A 4 16.96 0.91 -5.33
N CYS A 5 17.20 0.28 -4.19
CA CYS A 5 17.90 -0.99 -4.17
C CYS A 5 17.04 -2.04 -4.91
N ARG A 6 17.61 -2.69 -5.93
CA ARG A 6 16.93 -3.80 -6.60
C ARG A 6 16.99 -5.02 -5.71
N LEU A 7 15.89 -5.33 -5.03
CA LEU A 7 15.81 -6.55 -4.24
C LEU A 7 15.67 -7.75 -5.16
N ARG A 8 16.71 -8.58 -5.17
CA ARG A 8 16.79 -9.83 -5.93
C ARG A 8 17.39 -10.92 -5.05
N PRO A 9 16.55 -11.64 -4.29
CA PRO A 9 17.02 -12.81 -3.54
C PRO A 9 17.70 -13.79 -4.50
N SER A 10 18.96 -14.14 -4.23
CA SER A 10 19.76 -15.05 -5.05
C SER A 10 19.32 -16.51 -4.94
N GLY A 11 18.43 -16.83 -3.98
CA GLY A 11 17.84 -18.15 -3.76
C GLY A 11 16.50 -18.06 -3.03
N ASN A 12 15.96 -19.21 -2.65
CA ASN A 12 14.70 -19.24 -1.89
C ASN A 12 14.89 -18.61 -0.52
N VAL A 13 14.08 -17.60 -0.23
CA VAL A 13 13.94 -17.01 1.10
C VAL A 13 13.41 -18.09 2.04
N LYS A 14 14.05 -18.28 3.20
CA LYS A 14 13.63 -19.23 4.24
C LYS A 14 13.71 -18.57 5.60
N TRP A 15 12.86 -17.59 5.84
CA TRP A 15 12.75 -16.88 7.12
C TRP A 15 11.57 -17.44 7.91
N SER A 16 11.62 -18.74 8.20
CA SER A 16 10.48 -19.47 8.77
C SER A 16 9.99 -18.95 10.12
N ASN A 17 10.84 -18.25 10.88
CA ASN A 17 10.47 -17.69 12.19
C ASN A 17 10.22 -16.18 12.14
N LEU A 18 10.27 -15.55 10.96
CA LEU A 18 10.05 -14.12 10.83
C LEU A 18 8.56 -13.80 10.98
N VAL A 19 8.25 -12.93 11.95
CA VAL A 19 6.88 -12.52 12.30
C VAL A 19 6.56 -11.13 11.74
N SER A 20 7.57 -10.26 11.59
CA SER A 20 7.41 -8.92 11.03
C SER A 20 8.50 -8.66 10.01
N LEU A 21 8.12 -8.06 8.88
CA LEU A 21 9.02 -7.69 7.79
C LEU A 21 8.69 -6.26 7.35
N SER A 22 9.70 -5.41 7.32
CA SER A 22 9.64 -4.09 6.72
C SER A 22 10.63 -4.03 5.56
N ILE A 23 10.19 -3.47 4.43
CA ILE A 23 11.00 -3.30 3.23
C ILE A 23 10.92 -1.83 2.80
N GLY A 24 12.07 -1.17 2.78
CA GLY A 24 12.23 0.24 2.42
C GLY A 24 13.04 0.47 1.14
N ASP A 25 12.76 1.56 0.42
CA ASP A 25 13.56 2.08 -0.71
C ASP A 25 13.96 1.03 -1.75
N ALA A 26 13.03 0.14 -2.09
CA ALA A 26 13.30 -1.04 -2.90
C ALA A 26 12.50 -1.09 -4.20
N GLY A 27 13.18 -1.45 -5.29
CA GLY A 27 12.54 -1.85 -6.54
C GLY A 27 12.45 -3.37 -6.63
N MET A 28 11.26 -3.92 -6.81
CA MET A 28 11.07 -5.36 -6.99
C MET A 28 9.85 -5.69 -7.85
N THR A 29 9.83 -6.91 -8.39
CA THR A 29 8.69 -7.43 -9.15
C THR A 29 7.74 -8.22 -8.25
N GLU A 30 6.53 -8.47 -8.74
CA GLU A 30 5.52 -9.32 -8.08
C GLU A 30 6.08 -10.71 -7.74
N GLY A 31 6.80 -11.33 -8.67
CA GLY A 31 7.44 -12.63 -8.42
C GLY A 31 8.56 -12.60 -7.37
N VAL A 32 9.16 -11.44 -7.08
CA VAL A 32 10.08 -11.31 -5.93
C VAL A 32 9.28 -11.22 -4.63
N MET A 33 8.21 -10.44 -4.60
CA MET A 33 7.31 -10.35 -3.44
C MET A 33 6.71 -11.72 -3.09
N GLU A 34 6.23 -12.48 -4.09
CA GLU A 34 5.71 -13.83 -3.90
C GLU A 34 6.75 -14.78 -3.27
N LYS A 35 8.01 -14.72 -3.73
CA LYS A 35 9.11 -15.49 -3.15
C LYS A 35 9.42 -15.10 -1.71
N ILE A 36 9.31 -13.81 -1.38
CA ILE A 36 9.49 -13.31 -0.02
C ILE A 36 8.36 -13.84 0.87
N LEU A 37 7.10 -13.68 0.46
CA LEU A 37 5.93 -14.10 1.24
C LEU A 37 5.90 -15.62 1.45
N SER A 38 6.17 -16.41 0.42
CA SER A 38 6.27 -17.88 0.52
C SER A 38 7.44 -18.34 1.40
N GLY A 39 8.50 -17.54 1.47
CA GLY A 39 9.64 -17.77 2.36
C GLY A 39 9.41 -17.39 3.83
N CYS A 40 8.30 -16.70 4.15
CA CYS A 40 7.96 -16.20 5.48
C CYS A 40 6.60 -16.75 5.97
N PRO A 41 6.46 -18.07 6.18
CA PRO A 41 5.16 -18.69 6.51
C PRO A 41 4.55 -18.24 7.84
N ASN A 42 5.35 -17.67 8.75
CA ASN A 42 4.90 -17.17 10.06
C ASN A 42 4.77 -15.64 10.10
N LEU A 43 4.82 -14.96 8.96
CA LEU A 43 4.72 -13.51 8.89
C LEU A 43 3.32 -13.07 9.31
N GLU A 44 3.26 -12.14 10.26
CA GLU A 44 2.04 -11.55 10.81
C GLU A 44 1.88 -10.07 10.41
N CYS A 45 3.00 -9.38 10.17
CA CYS A 45 3.05 -7.98 9.78
C CYS A 45 3.97 -7.77 8.56
N LEU A 46 3.47 -7.07 7.55
CA LEU A 46 4.24 -6.61 6.40
C LEU A 46 4.14 -5.08 6.29
N GLU A 47 5.28 -4.43 6.16
CA GLU A 47 5.40 -3.00 5.91
C GLU A 47 6.18 -2.77 4.60
N LEU A 48 5.60 -1.96 3.72
CA LEU A 48 6.18 -1.55 2.45
C LEU A 48 6.37 -0.04 2.45
N ASP A 49 7.63 0.38 2.45
CA ASP A 49 8.04 1.77 2.49
C ASP A 49 8.75 2.14 1.18
N LYS A 50 8.13 3.00 0.37
CA LYS A 50 8.70 3.44 -0.92
C LYS A 50 9.11 2.27 -1.84
N VAL A 51 8.29 1.22 -1.83
CA VAL A 51 8.48 0.04 -2.70
C VAL A 51 7.86 0.31 -4.06
N VAL A 52 8.63 0.06 -5.12
CA VAL A 52 8.21 0.29 -6.52
C VAL A 52 8.31 -0.98 -7.35
N GLY A 53 7.54 -1.06 -8.44
CA GLY A 53 7.59 -2.17 -9.42
C GLY A 53 6.56 -3.29 -9.20
N ILE A 54 5.69 -3.17 -8.20
CA ILE A 54 4.58 -4.08 -7.93
C ILE A 54 3.28 -3.38 -8.36
N ARG A 55 2.43 -4.01 -9.17
CA ARG A 55 1.07 -3.50 -9.48
C ARG A 55 -0.01 -4.34 -8.81
N PHE A 56 0.26 -5.62 -8.57
CA PHE A 56 -0.61 -6.54 -7.86
C PHE A 56 0.10 -7.16 -6.64
N LEU A 57 -0.51 -7.02 -5.47
CA LEU A 57 -0.05 -7.59 -4.21
C LEU A 57 -1.04 -8.66 -3.72
N GLU A 58 -0.69 -9.92 -3.90
CA GLU A 58 -1.44 -11.05 -3.36
C GLU A 58 -0.91 -11.51 -2.00
N ILE A 59 -1.79 -11.51 -1.01
CA ILE A 59 -1.53 -11.94 0.36
C ILE A 59 -2.53 -13.04 0.72
N SER A 60 -2.13 -14.29 0.52
CA SER A 60 -2.95 -15.47 0.85
C SER A 60 -2.67 -16.04 2.25
N SER A 61 -1.61 -15.60 2.92
CA SER A 61 -1.25 -16.11 4.26
C SER A 61 -2.32 -15.78 5.29
N VAL A 62 -2.84 -16.81 5.96
CA VAL A 62 -3.80 -16.67 7.08
C VAL A 62 -3.18 -16.06 8.34
N LYS A 63 -1.83 -16.05 8.42
CA LYS A 63 -1.11 -15.47 9.56
C LYS A 63 -0.84 -13.99 9.37
N LEU A 64 -0.70 -13.52 8.13
CA LEU A 64 -0.51 -12.10 7.86
C LEU A 64 -1.81 -11.36 8.17
N ARG A 65 -1.80 -10.57 9.24
CA ARG A 65 -2.98 -9.82 9.71
C ARG A 65 -2.84 -8.32 9.56
N LYS A 66 -1.61 -7.82 9.43
CA LYS A 66 -1.31 -6.39 9.33
C LYS A 66 -0.52 -6.08 8.05
N LEU A 67 -1.01 -5.11 7.29
CA LEU A 67 -0.33 -4.53 6.13
C LEU A 67 -0.21 -3.01 6.34
N ILE A 68 1.01 -2.50 6.19
CA ILE A 68 1.31 -1.06 6.15
C ILE A 68 1.91 -0.74 4.79
N VAL A 69 1.39 0.28 4.12
CA VAL A 69 1.93 0.81 2.86
C VAL A 69 2.18 2.30 3.03
N MET A 70 3.44 2.72 2.91
CA MET A 70 3.80 4.13 2.80
C MET A 70 3.93 4.54 1.34
N ILE A 71 3.13 5.54 0.97
CA ILE A 71 2.94 6.06 -0.37
C ILE A 71 3.76 7.34 -0.51
N TYR A 72 4.52 7.42 -1.61
CA TYR A 72 5.36 8.57 -1.93
C TYR A 72 5.13 9.00 -3.36
N ASP A 73 5.44 10.27 -3.62
CA ASP A 73 5.53 10.81 -4.97
C ASP A 73 6.51 9.98 -5.82
N ARG A 74 6.13 9.71 -7.07
CA ARG A 74 7.04 9.16 -8.06
C ARG A 74 7.57 10.33 -8.87
N GLU A 75 8.88 10.54 -8.82
CA GLU A 75 9.53 11.56 -9.63
C GLU A 75 9.05 11.50 -11.08
N SER A 76 8.40 12.59 -11.49
CA SER A 76 7.82 12.82 -12.80
C SER A 76 8.89 12.68 -13.88
N GLY A 77 8.90 11.54 -14.57
CA GLY A 77 9.85 11.28 -15.65
C GLY A 77 9.62 9.98 -16.42
N VAL A 78 8.59 9.22 -16.06
CA VAL A 78 8.15 8.03 -16.80
C VAL A 78 6.68 8.25 -17.11
N ASP A 79 6.32 8.12 -18.39
CA ASP A 79 4.96 8.12 -18.97
C ASP A 79 4.04 7.01 -18.40
N ASP A 80 4.17 6.64 -17.12
CA ASP A 80 3.23 5.73 -16.46
C ASP A 80 2.06 6.59 -15.94
N GLN A 81 1.15 6.91 -16.86
CA GLN A 81 -0.23 7.28 -16.54
C GLN A 81 -0.77 6.27 -15.51
N ASP A 82 -1.31 6.78 -14.40
CA ASP A 82 -2.08 6.09 -13.38
C ASP A 82 -1.42 4.83 -12.79
N TYR A 83 -0.54 5.01 -11.79
CA TYR A 83 -0.03 3.89 -11.00
C TYR A 83 -1.15 3.34 -10.10
N CYS A 84 -1.69 2.19 -10.46
CA CYS A 84 -2.66 1.45 -9.63
C CYS A 84 -1.98 0.30 -8.87
N LEU A 85 -2.10 0.30 -7.52
CA LEU A 85 -1.75 -0.85 -6.68
C LEU A 85 -3.03 -1.61 -6.29
N GLU A 86 -3.17 -2.81 -6.83
CA GLU A 86 -4.22 -3.74 -6.47
C GLU A 86 -3.76 -4.67 -5.33
N ILE A 87 -4.54 -4.74 -4.26
CA ILE A 87 -4.24 -5.55 -3.07
C ILE A 87 -5.31 -6.64 -2.93
N HIS A 88 -4.91 -7.90 -3.06
CA HIS A 88 -5.76 -9.05 -2.79
C HIS A 88 -5.37 -9.70 -1.46
N ALA A 89 -6.16 -9.48 -0.41
CA ALA A 89 -5.75 -9.83 0.96
C ALA A 89 -6.90 -10.33 1.86
N PRO A 90 -7.44 -11.54 1.62
CA PRO A 90 -8.63 -12.07 2.31
C PRO A 90 -8.54 -12.19 3.83
N HIS A 91 -7.33 -12.22 4.39
CA HIS A 91 -7.10 -12.49 5.81
C HIS A 91 -6.53 -11.30 6.59
N ILE A 92 -6.23 -10.19 5.92
CA ILE A 92 -5.78 -8.96 6.56
C ILE A 92 -6.90 -8.41 7.44
N ARG A 93 -6.53 -7.99 8.66
CA ARG A 93 -7.43 -7.40 9.64
C ARG A 93 -7.15 -5.92 9.88
N ARG A 94 -5.90 -5.49 9.71
CA ARG A 94 -5.50 -4.09 9.80
C ARG A 94 -4.76 -3.66 8.54
N LEU A 95 -5.27 -2.62 7.90
CA LEU A 95 -4.63 -1.94 6.78
C LEU A 95 -4.27 -0.52 7.21
N GLU A 96 -3.03 -0.11 6.94
CA GLU A 96 -2.57 1.26 7.15
C GLU A 96 -2.02 1.79 5.82
N LEU A 97 -2.65 2.84 5.30
CA LEU A 97 -2.20 3.57 4.12
C LEU A 97 -1.75 4.95 4.59
N LEU A 98 -0.46 5.22 4.42
CA LEU A 98 0.21 6.41 4.96
C LEU A 98 0.95 7.14 3.84
N GLY A 99 1.20 8.43 4.01
CA GLY A 99 2.09 9.20 3.15
C GLY A 99 1.36 10.21 2.28
N LEU A 100 1.83 10.42 1.05
CA LEU A 100 1.33 11.47 0.16
C LEU A 100 0.34 10.88 -0.84
N CYS A 101 -0.78 11.57 -1.04
CA CYS A 101 -1.78 11.24 -2.04
C CYS A 101 -1.69 12.25 -3.19
N TYR A 102 -1.32 11.74 -4.36
CA TYR A 102 -1.34 12.47 -5.63
C TYR A 102 -2.31 11.79 -6.58
N ASP A 103 -2.87 12.57 -7.49
CA ASP A 103 -3.97 12.25 -8.40
C ASP A 103 -3.70 11.02 -9.29
N GLN A 104 -2.43 10.63 -9.41
CA GLN A 104 -1.92 9.56 -10.27
C GLN A 104 -1.75 8.22 -9.55
N ILE A 105 -2.05 8.12 -8.26
CA ILE A 105 -1.89 6.88 -7.48
C ILE A 105 -3.26 6.31 -7.10
N HIS A 106 -3.65 5.21 -7.74
CA HIS A 106 -4.89 4.50 -7.46
C HIS A 106 -4.67 3.26 -6.60
N PHE A 107 -5.66 2.91 -5.79
CA PHE A 107 -5.65 1.73 -4.94
C PHE A 107 -6.93 0.95 -5.13
N GLN A 108 -6.80 -0.35 -5.38
CA GLN A 108 -7.94 -1.26 -5.44
C GLN A 108 -7.78 -2.33 -4.37
N LEU A 109 -8.66 -2.31 -3.37
CA LEU A 109 -8.70 -3.36 -2.36
C LEU A 109 -9.64 -4.47 -2.82
N ARG A 110 -9.08 -5.57 -3.30
CA ARG A 110 -9.86 -6.77 -3.68
C ARG A 110 -9.92 -7.76 -2.54
N ASN A 111 -11.12 -8.28 -2.29
CA ASN A 111 -11.37 -9.36 -1.33
C ASN A 111 -10.68 -9.10 0.03
N VAL A 112 -11.06 -8.01 0.69
CA VAL A 112 -10.59 -7.64 2.03
C VAL A 112 -11.65 -7.99 3.09
N ALA A 113 -12.30 -9.14 2.94
CA ALA A 113 -13.46 -9.52 3.74
C ALA A 113 -13.19 -9.64 5.25
N SER A 114 -11.93 -9.85 5.65
CA SER A 114 -11.53 -9.91 7.08
C SER A 114 -11.12 -8.56 7.67
N LEU A 115 -11.15 -7.47 6.90
CA LEU A 115 -10.65 -6.17 7.34
C LEU A 115 -11.51 -5.60 8.46
N VAL A 116 -10.89 -5.31 9.61
CA VAL A 116 -11.55 -4.78 10.81
C VAL A 116 -11.19 -3.32 11.03
N THR A 117 -9.95 -2.95 10.73
CA THR A 117 -9.42 -1.60 10.96
C THR A 117 -8.70 -1.10 9.72
N ALA A 118 -9.08 0.09 9.27
CA ALA A 118 -8.36 0.83 8.24
C ALA A 118 -7.88 2.16 8.83
N VAL A 119 -6.60 2.45 8.64
CA VAL A 119 -6.01 3.75 8.96
C VAL A 119 -5.62 4.41 7.65
N LEU A 120 -6.23 5.55 7.35
CA LEU A 120 -5.94 6.36 6.16
C LEU A 120 -5.32 7.67 6.64
N SER A 121 -3.99 7.76 6.61
CA SER A 121 -3.26 8.97 6.98
C SER A 121 -2.51 9.50 5.77
N LEU A 122 -3.30 10.03 4.83
CA LEU A 122 -2.82 10.54 3.55
C LEU A 122 -2.82 12.07 3.58
N ASN A 123 -1.71 12.66 3.14
CA ASN A 123 -1.61 14.09 2.89
C ASN A 123 -1.98 14.34 1.42
N VAL A 124 -3.15 14.95 1.21
CA VAL A 124 -3.69 15.27 -0.12
C VAL A 124 -3.23 16.67 -0.48
N HIS A 125 -2.37 16.78 -1.50
CA HIS A 125 -1.96 18.08 -2.02
C HIS A 125 -2.96 18.54 -3.07
N PHE A 126 -3.85 19.46 -2.70
CA PHE A 126 -4.75 20.14 -3.65
C PHE A 126 -3.94 21.16 -4.45
N PHE A 127 -3.59 20.85 -5.70
CA PHE A 127 -3.01 21.85 -6.60
C PHE A 127 -4.17 22.61 -7.27
N ASP A 128 -4.27 23.91 -6.96
CA ASP A 128 -5.25 24.86 -7.52
C ASP A 128 -6.74 24.52 -7.29
N LEU A 129 -7.24 25.00 -6.15
CA LEU A 129 -8.63 24.97 -5.67
C LEU A 129 -9.71 25.52 -6.62
N GLU A 130 -9.37 26.01 -7.81
CA GLU A 130 -10.34 26.62 -8.72
C GLU A 130 -11.10 25.62 -9.61
N GLU A 131 -10.62 24.38 -9.84
CA GLU A 131 -11.34 23.42 -10.71
C GLU A 131 -11.35 21.91 -10.34
N ASN A 132 -10.69 21.44 -9.27
CA ASN A 132 -10.45 19.99 -9.12
C ASN A 132 -11.48 19.20 -8.28
N LEU A 133 -12.61 18.86 -8.89
CA LEU A 133 -13.54 17.82 -8.40
C LEU A 133 -12.97 16.39 -8.53
N GLU A 134 -11.93 16.18 -9.36
CA GLU A 134 -11.35 14.85 -9.61
C GLU A 134 -10.44 14.36 -8.46
N GLU A 135 -9.76 15.27 -7.76
CA GLU A 135 -8.85 14.94 -6.64
C GLU A 135 -9.60 14.29 -5.44
N CYS A 136 -10.91 14.55 -5.31
CA CYS A 136 -11.74 13.88 -4.32
C CYS A 136 -12.17 12.46 -4.74
N ARG A 137 -12.10 12.10 -6.02
CA ARG A 137 -12.60 10.81 -6.54
C ARG A 137 -11.80 9.64 -5.96
N TYR A 138 -10.47 9.76 -5.89
CA TYR A 138 -9.61 8.73 -5.33
C TYR A 138 -9.92 8.46 -3.86
N LEU A 139 -10.00 9.53 -3.04
CA LEU A 139 -10.31 9.38 -1.63
C LEU A 139 -11.71 8.75 -1.45
N GLN A 140 -12.68 9.15 -2.27
CA GLN A 140 -14.01 8.54 -2.28
C GLN A 140 -13.97 7.04 -2.63
N GLU A 141 -13.21 6.65 -3.65
CA GLU A 141 -13.01 5.25 -4.02
C GLU A 141 -12.37 4.46 -2.89
N LEU A 142 -11.32 5.00 -2.26
CA LEU A 142 -10.65 4.35 -1.15
C LEU A 142 -11.57 4.19 0.06
N LEU A 143 -12.32 5.25 0.41
CA LEU A 143 -13.34 5.21 1.45
C LEU A 143 -14.42 4.18 1.14
N HIS A 144 -14.83 4.04 -0.12
CA HIS A 144 -15.80 3.02 -0.53
C HIS A 144 -15.29 1.60 -0.25
N HIS A 145 -14.01 1.33 -0.53
CA HIS A 145 -13.40 0.02 -0.25
C HIS A 145 -13.34 -0.31 1.25
N VAL A 146 -13.18 0.70 2.10
CA VAL A 146 -13.09 0.52 3.56
C VAL A 146 -14.39 0.88 4.29
N ALA A 147 -15.48 1.16 3.59
CA ALA A 147 -16.73 1.66 4.19
C ALA A 147 -17.34 0.72 5.24
N ASN A 148 -17.05 -0.59 5.15
CA ASN A 148 -17.62 -1.62 6.01
C ASN A 148 -16.72 -2.03 7.18
N VAL A 149 -15.56 -1.39 7.36
CA VAL A 149 -14.66 -1.72 8.47
C VAL A 149 -15.27 -1.29 9.80
N LYS A 150 -14.91 -1.99 10.89
CA LYS A 150 -15.40 -1.66 12.23
C LYS A 150 -14.79 -0.35 12.75
N ASN A 151 -13.51 -0.13 12.48
CA ASN A 151 -12.77 1.05 12.90
C ASN A 151 -12.13 1.70 11.67
N LEU A 152 -12.56 2.91 11.34
CA LEU A 152 -11.91 3.76 10.35
C LEU A 152 -11.23 4.91 11.09
N GLU A 153 -9.92 4.99 10.98
CA GLU A 153 -9.11 6.07 11.52
C GLU A 153 -8.64 6.93 10.34
N LEU A 154 -8.98 8.22 10.36
CA LEU A 154 -8.48 9.19 9.40
C LEU A 154 -7.37 10.02 10.06
N GLY A 155 -6.25 10.18 9.36
CA GLY A 155 -5.13 10.98 9.83
C GLY A 155 -5.49 12.47 9.94
N PRO A 156 -4.70 13.25 10.69
CA PRO A 156 -5.00 14.65 11.03
C PRO A 156 -5.19 15.59 9.82
N TRP A 157 -4.77 15.20 8.63
CA TRP A 157 -4.78 16.04 7.42
C TRP A 157 -5.97 15.79 6.49
N CYS A 158 -6.84 14.81 6.78
CA CYS A 158 -8.11 14.67 6.06
C CYS A 158 -9.13 15.77 6.43
N ILE A 159 -8.79 16.66 7.37
CA ILE A 159 -9.68 17.66 7.97
C ILE A 159 -8.90 18.96 8.24
N GLU A 160 -8.18 19.49 7.25
CA GLU A 160 -7.84 20.91 7.29
C GLU A 160 -8.99 21.69 6.65
N GLU A 161 -9.86 22.24 7.51
CA GLU A 161 -10.74 23.35 7.13
C GLU A 161 -9.85 24.55 6.80
N ASN A 162 -9.87 24.96 5.53
CA ASN A 162 -9.38 26.26 5.09
C ASN A 162 -10.45 27.32 5.35
#